data_AF-W4M8N6-F1
#
_entry.id   AF-W4M8N6-F1
#
_cell.length_a   1.000
_cell.length_b   1.000
_cell.length_c   1.000
_cell.angle_alpha   90.00
_cell.angle_beta   90.00
_cell.angle_gamma   90.00
#
_symmetry.space_group_name_H-M   'P 1'
#
loop_
_entity.id
_entity.type
_entity.pdbx_description
1 polymer ?
#
loop_
_entity_poly.entity_id
_entity_poly.type
_entity_poly.pdbx_seq_one_letter_code
_entity_poly.pdbx_strand_id
1 'polypeptide(L)'
;MADLPRLNGIIKALEAGRVAFIGSGPADGAAGTTAPYDGTLFEMEHAPYDIQALQNGLQGMLDRRQIAQRGIAPAVTPIVRIPPNQGQSNWVAKQVLEA
;
A
#
# COMPACT_ATOMS: atom_id res chain seq x y z
N MET A 1 -10.51 8.79 -23.44
CA MET A 1 -9.88 9.16 -22.16
C MET A 1 -8.39 9.03 -22.37
N ALA A 2 -7.57 10.00 -21.95
CA ALA A 2 -6.12 9.83 -22.03
C ALA A 2 -5.70 8.63 -21.17
N ASP A 3 -4.78 7.80 -21.67
CA ASP A 3 -4.26 6.68 -20.90
C ASP A 3 -3.57 7.21 -19.64
N LEU A 4 -4.12 6.87 -18.48
CA LEU A 4 -3.54 7.24 -17.20
C LEU A 4 -2.27 6.41 -16.98
N PRO A 5 -1.15 7.02 -16.59
CA PRO A 5 0.05 6.26 -16.26
C PRO A 5 -0.22 5.33 -15.07
N ARG A 6 0.47 4.18 -15.01
CA ARG A 6 0.36 3.24 -13.89
C ARG A 6 0.91 3.90 -12.61
N LEU A 7 0.00 4.36 -11.75
CA LEU A 7 0.32 5.04 -10.48
C LEU A 7 0.84 4.09 -9.40
N ASN A 8 0.42 2.83 -9.45
CA ASN A 8 0.92 1.79 -8.57
C ASN A 8 2.32 1.35 -9.03
N GLY A 9 3.34 1.69 -8.24
CA GLY A 9 4.74 1.44 -8.54
C GLY A 9 5.10 -0.05 -8.59
N ILE A 10 4.47 -0.87 -7.75
CA ILE A 10 4.64 -2.34 -7.75
C ILE A 10 4.13 -2.91 -9.08
N ILE A 11 2.90 -2.58 -9.49
CA ILE A 11 2.34 -3.06 -10.75
C ILE A 11 3.22 -2.59 -11.92
N LYS A 12 3.64 -1.33 -11.92
CA LYS A 12 4.55 -0.78 -12.94
C LYS A 12 5.88 -1.54 -13.02
N ALA A 13 6.43 -1.98 -11.88
CA ALA A 13 7.66 -2.79 -11.86
C ALA A 13 7.42 -4.18 -12.45
N LEU A 14 6.35 -4.86 -12.02
CA LEU A 14 5.99 -6.20 -12.46
C LEU A 14 5.66 -6.26 -13.96
N GLU A 15 4.89 -5.30 -14.47
CA GLU A 15 4.57 -5.19 -15.91
C GLU A 15 5.81 -4.95 -16.78
N ALA A 16 6.85 -4.32 -16.22
CA ALA A 16 8.13 -4.12 -16.88
C ALA A 16 9.08 -5.33 -16.73
N GLY A 17 8.63 -6.45 -16.15
CA GLY A 17 9.46 -7.63 -15.89
C GLY A 17 10.56 -7.40 -14.84
N ARG A 18 10.42 -6.38 -13.99
CA ARG A 18 11.39 -6.05 -12.93
C ARG A 18 10.98 -6.65 -11.59
N VAL A 19 11.97 -6.83 -10.72
CA VAL A 19 11.75 -7.19 -9.31
C VAL A 19 11.24 -5.96 -8.55
N ALA A 20 10.22 -6.16 -7.70
CA ALA A 20 9.74 -5.15 -6.75
C ALA A 20 10.21 -5.53 -5.34
N PHE A 21 10.93 -4.62 -4.67
CA PHE A 21 11.39 -4.79 -3.30
C PHE A 21 10.38 -4.20 -2.32
N ILE A 22 9.95 -5.02 -1.35
CA ILE A 22 8.88 -4.66 -0.41
C ILE A 22 9.39 -4.80 1.03
N GLY A 23 9.32 -3.71 1.78
CA GLY A 23 9.53 -3.72 3.25
C GLY A 23 8.25 -4.14 3.98
N SER A 24 8.37 -4.80 5.13
CA SER A 24 7.22 -5.18 5.96
C SER A 24 7.16 -4.36 7.25
N GLY A 25 5.94 -3.96 7.63
CA GLY A 25 5.69 -3.08 8.76
C GLY A 25 4.37 -3.33 9.48
N PRO A 26 4.24 -2.84 10.72
CA PRO A 26 2.95 -2.76 11.39
C PRO A 26 1.97 -1.87 10.61
N ALA A 27 0.68 -2.14 10.77
CA ALA A 27 -0.39 -1.49 10.01
C ALA A 27 -0.56 0.02 10.29
N ASP A 28 0.10 0.54 11.33
CA ASP A 28 0.14 1.97 11.65
C ASP A 28 1.14 2.77 10.77
N GLY A 29 1.84 2.11 9.85
CA GLY A 29 2.73 2.74 8.88
C GLY A 29 4.11 3.10 9.42
N ALA A 30 4.44 2.76 10.67
CA ALA A 30 5.70 3.16 11.32
C ALA A 30 6.98 2.63 10.63
N ALA A 31 6.89 1.56 9.83
CA ALA A 31 8.07 0.93 9.22
C ALA A 31 8.28 1.24 7.73
N GLY A 32 7.39 2.00 7.06
CA GLY A 32 7.36 2.06 5.59
C GLY A 32 7.87 3.34 4.92
N THR A 33 8.08 4.43 5.66
CA THR A 33 7.97 5.77 5.04
C THR A 33 9.27 6.38 4.51
N THR A 34 10.45 5.81 4.79
CA THR A 34 11.74 6.44 4.40
C THR A 34 12.73 5.53 3.68
N ALA A 35 12.54 4.21 3.70
CA ALA A 35 13.42 3.28 3.00
C ALA A 35 13.12 3.27 1.48
N PRO A 36 14.13 3.07 0.61
CA PRO A 36 13.98 3.15 -0.85
C PRO A 36 13.36 1.87 -1.45
N TYR A 37 12.21 1.45 -0.95
CA TYR A 37 11.46 0.29 -1.44
C TYR A 37 10.47 0.66 -2.55
N ASP A 38 10.10 -0.31 -3.39
CA ASP A 38 8.99 -0.17 -4.35
C ASP A 38 7.63 -0.21 -3.64
N GLY A 39 7.57 -0.90 -2.50
CA GLY A 39 6.36 -1.04 -1.70
C GLY A 39 6.59 -1.25 -0.21
N THR A 40 5.50 -1.09 0.54
CA THR A 40 5.44 -1.37 1.98
C THR A 40 4.23 -2.24 2.29
N LEU A 41 4.46 -3.32 3.04
CA LEU A 41 3.44 -4.27 3.44
C LEU A 41 2.85 -3.89 4.79
N PHE A 42 1.56 -3.58 4.79
CA PHE A 42 0.71 -3.46 5.96
C PHE A 42 0.25 -4.87 6.37
N GLU A 43 0.77 -5.32 7.51
CA GLU A 43 0.44 -6.63 8.04
C GLU A 43 -0.88 -6.64 8.79
N MET A 44 -1.88 -7.38 8.32
CA MET A 44 -3.19 -7.52 8.99
C MET A 44 -3.68 -8.97 9.06
N GLU A 45 -2.84 -9.95 8.70
CA GLU A 45 -3.13 -11.38 8.86
C GLU A 45 -2.51 -11.93 10.16
N HIS A 46 -1.24 -11.62 10.40
CA HIS A 46 -0.48 -12.03 11.60
C HIS A 46 -0.39 -10.92 12.65
N ALA A 47 -0.97 -9.76 12.37
CA ALA A 47 -1.19 -8.68 13.32
C ALA A 47 -2.70 -8.41 13.43
N PRO A 48 -3.15 -7.58 14.38
CA PRO A 48 -4.57 -7.24 14.50
C PRO A 48 -5.14 -6.70 13.19
N TYR A 49 -6.30 -7.23 12.79
CA TYR A 49 -7.09 -6.66 11.71
C TYR A 49 -7.78 -5.40 12.22
N ASP A 50 -7.23 -4.24 11.87
CA ASP A 50 -7.72 -2.93 12.28
C ASP A 50 -7.76 -1.95 11.09
N ILE A 51 -8.96 -1.65 10.62
CA ILE A 51 -9.20 -0.72 9.51
C ILE A 51 -8.87 0.73 9.90
N GLN A 52 -9.08 1.12 11.15
CA GLN A 52 -8.75 2.47 11.60
C GLN A 52 -7.23 2.68 11.64
N ALA A 53 -6.50 1.66 12.10
CA ALA A 53 -5.04 1.68 12.04
C ALA A 53 -4.53 1.76 10.60
N LEU A 54 -5.09 0.95 9.68
CA LEU A 54 -4.76 1.01 8.25
C LEU A 54 -5.02 2.41 7.68
N GLN A 55 -6.20 2.99 7.93
CA GLN A 55 -6.56 4.31 7.43
C GLN A 55 -5.60 5.39 7.94
N ASN A 56 -5.26 5.36 9.23
CA ASN A 56 -4.28 6.28 9.82
C ASN A 56 -2.88 6.09 9.21
N GLY A 57 -2.46 4.84 8.99
CA GLY A 57 -1.19 4.51 8.36
C GLY A 57 -1.12 5.00 6.91
N LEU A 58 -2.16 4.78 6.11
CA LEU A 58 -2.25 5.27 4.72
C LEU A 58 -2.23 6.80 4.66
N GLN A 59 -2.96 7.48 5.56
CA GLN A 59 -2.90 8.94 5.68
C GLN A 59 -1.50 9.43 6.11
N GLY A 60 -0.83 8.71 7.00
CA GLY A 60 0.54 8.99 7.43
C GLY A 60 1.56 8.90 6.30
N MET A 61 1.28 8.13 5.24
CA MET A 61 2.13 8.06 4.05
C MET A 61 2.02 9.28 3.13
N LEU A 62 1.05 10.18 3.34
CA LEU A 62 0.85 11.35 2.49
C LEU A 62 1.86 12.46 2.82
N ASP A 63 2.94 12.53 2.04
CA ASP A 63 3.90 13.64 2.08
C ASP A 63 3.53 14.73 1.05
N ARG A 64 2.99 15.85 1.55
CA ARG A 64 2.57 17.00 0.71
C ARG A 64 3.70 17.58 -0.14
N ARG A 65 4.94 17.56 0.36
CA ARG A 65 6.11 18.05 -0.38
C ARG A 65 6.44 17.10 -1.52
N GLN A 66 6.42 15.79 -1.28
CA GLN A 66 6.62 14.80 -2.34
C GLN A 66 5.52 14.88 -3.40
N ILE A 67 4.26 15.03 -2.98
CA ILE A 67 3.13 15.16 -3.91
C ILE A 67 3.29 16.39 -4.80
N ALA A 68 3.67 17.53 -4.23
CA ALA A 68 3.93 18.75 -4.99
C ALA A 68 5.09 18.61 -5.99
N GLN A 69 6.09 17.78 -5.69
CA GLN A 69 7.30 17.60 -6.51
C GLN A 69 7.19 16.49 -7.56
N ARG A 70 6.46 15.40 -7.27
CA ARG A 70 6.44 14.16 -8.06
C ARG A 70 5.05 13.77 -8.57
N GLY A 71 4.01 14.46 -8.11
CA GLY A 71 2.61 14.13 -8.39
C GLY A 71 2.02 13.15 -7.38
N ILE A 72 0.83 12.63 -7.70
CA ILE A 72 0.01 11.83 -6.77
C ILE A 72 0.44 10.36 -6.63
N ALA A 73 1.39 9.90 -7.45
CA ALA A 73 1.89 8.53 -7.33
C ALA A 73 2.68 8.40 -6.01
N PRO A 74 2.38 7.40 -5.17
CA PRO A 74 3.10 7.20 -3.93
C PRO A 74 4.57 6.86 -4.22
N ALA A 75 5.50 7.41 -3.43
CA ALA A 75 6.91 7.06 -3.56
C ALA A 75 7.19 5.61 -3.18
N VAL A 76 6.42 5.07 -2.23
CA VAL A 76 6.42 3.67 -1.80
C VAL A 76 4.98 3.17 -1.88
N THR A 77 4.70 2.14 -2.66
CA THR A 77 3.33 1.66 -2.88
C THR A 77 2.83 0.85 -1.67
N PRO A 78 1.68 1.19 -1.06
CA PRO A 78 1.11 0.35 -0.01
C PRO A 78 0.57 -0.96 -0.59
N ILE A 79 0.85 -2.07 0.08
CA ILE A 79 0.21 -3.37 -0.11
C ILE A 79 -0.29 -3.87 1.24
N VAL A 80 -1.47 -4.47 1.29
CA VAL A 80 -2.09 -4.92 2.54
C VAL A 80 -2.22 -6.44 2.49
N ARG A 81 -1.68 -7.14 3.50
CA ARG A 81 -1.96 -8.57 3.70
C ARG A 81 -3.16 -8.72 4.61
N ILE A 82 -4.27 -9.16 4.02
CA ILE A 82 -5.53 -9.40 4.71
C ILE A 82 -5.57 -10.81 5.31
N PRO A 83 -6.40 -11.04 6.36
CA PRO A 83 -6.66 -12.38 6.87
C PRO A 83 -7.08 -13.38 5.78
N PRO A 84 -6.85 -14.70 5.99
CA PRO A 84 -7.12 -15.72 4.98
C PRO A 84 -8.55 -15.64 4.46
N ASN A 85 -8.69 -15.42 3.16
CA ASN A 85 -9.98 -15.41 2.48
C ASN A 85 -10.16 -16.74 1.73
N GLN A 86 -10.79 -17.72 2.37
CA GLN A 86 -11.21 -18.98 1.72
C GLN A 86 -12.52 -18.79 0.90
N GLY A 87 -12.69 -17.63 0.26
CA GLY A 87 -13.92 -17.23 -0.45
C GLY A 87 -15.09 -16.82 0.45
N GLN A 88 -14.91 -16.83 1.77
CA GLN A 88 -15.96 -16.54 2.76
C GLN A 88 -15.89 -15.11 3.32
N SER A 89 -14.85 -14.35 2.97
CA SER A 89 -14.52 -13.09 3.63
C SER A 89 -14.21 -11.97 2.63
N ASN A 90 -14.92 -11.93 1.49
CA ASN A 90 -14.78 -10.87 0.49
C ASN A 90 -15.08 -9.46 1.05
N TRP A 91 -15.86 -9.37 2.14
CA TRP A 91 -16.11 -8.11 2.84
C TRP A 91 -14.85 -7.51 3.48
N VAL A 92 -13.86 -8.34 3.83
CA VAL A 92 -12.56 -7.89 4.37
C VAL A 92 -11.79 -7.13 3.29
N ALA A 93 -11.69 -7.72 2.09
CA ALA A 93 -11.08 -7.05 0.94
C ALA A 93 -11.83 -5.76 0.59
N LYS A 94 -13.17 -5.78 0.67
CA LYS A 94 -13.98 -4.56 0.48
C LYS A 94 -13.59 -3.47 1.47
N GLN A 95 -13.55 -3.76 2.77
CA GLN A 95 -13.19 -2.77 3.79
C GLN A 95 -11.78 -2.19 3.57
N VAL A 96 -10.82 -3.04 3.20
CA VAL A 96 -9.44 -2.61 2.93
C VAL A 96 -9.34 -1.73 1.68
N LEU A 97 -10.17 -1.99 0.65
CA LEU A 97 -10.23 -1.16 -0.55
C LEU A 97 -10.95 0.18 -0.33
N GLU A 98 -11.79 0.27 0.70
CA GLU A 98 -12.55 1.47 1.08
C GLU A 98 -11.84 2.34 2.15
N ALA A 99 -10.79 1.82 2.79
CA ALA A 99 -10.01 2.50 3.83
C ALA A 99 -9.21 3.69 3.29
#